data_AF-A0A163BMQ6-F1
#
_entry.id   AF-A0A163BMQ6-F1
#
_cell.length_a   1.000
_cell.length_b   1.000
_cell.length_c   1.000
_cell.angle_alpha   90.00
_cell.angle_beta   90.00
_cell.angle_gamma   90.00
#
_symmetry.space_group_name_H-M   'P 1'
#
loop_
_entity.id
_entity.type
_entity.pdbx_description
1 polymer ?
#
loop_
_entity_poly.entity_id
_entity_poly.type
_entity_poly.pdbx_seq_one_letter_code
_entity_poly.pdbx_strand_id
1 'polypeptide(L)'
;MKARPFLIAVLATVFVLFSLVAGLGWAMARQNPLRLVDQPLELPRAARFVPREAALAVHWLMDPVRVPAYAQAVAPARNRRKARDGAQQIRDGAFALAGLDFESELVDWLGPQVSMALLEPNGSEGSMGWLLVLESRDQDGARRFLQRFWQARSLAGTDLQISRYRGMGVISGKGALSGRNPQPLATALIDDDLLLLASGRGVLEKALDVSQLSDQHQLGDQELVEIVRQLGDGVALMVASPPALHSWLGLPKPLSQREDLLGLVAALKPEGSDLALEGLLRFQQPLEAVASEAGSADGLAQLTASAGGQAGALALLSSPSRLLDPSEQDPLVQWLGPLLRQQLTANELSSAATIAGLDDGPLLWLQQPEGWLVATKQDHPAVSVVDDALTEQGFIRSDLPSDDESLQVWTRLARQQSSSKNLLEAQLGVALAEEPDQAWWGQTLAALQQRKQGKALQPRLRQLNNLNRDDRPLTQQLVLGASSGRVQLQHWRPWTLMQTLAGGSLQPSVQGLAMAVGPDQDEQSSSLRMRARLNLG
;
A
#
# COMPACT_ATOMS: atom_id res chain seq x y z
N MET A 1 11.72 8.17 -73.00
CA MET A 1 11.92 9.10 -71.87
C MET A 1 10.59 9.39 -71.20
N LYS A 2 10.26 8.78 -70.04
CA LYS A 2 9.13 9.18 -69.15
C LYS A 2 9.10 8.45 -67.78
N ALA A 3 10.21 7.81 -67.35
CA ALA A 3 10.27 7.09 -66.07
C ALA A 3 10.45 8.01 -64.84
N ARG A 4 10.97 9.23 -65.02
CA ARG A 4 11.19 10.20 -63.93
C ARG A 4 9.90 10.70 -63.25
N PRO A 5 8.83 11.12 -63.97
CA PRO A 5 7.61 11.56 -63.30
C PRO A 5 6.84 10.41 -62.61
N PHE A 6 6.91 9.19 -63.14
CA PHE A 6 6.29 8.01 -62.52
C PHE A 6 6.99 7.62 -61.20
N LEU A 7 8.33 7.58 -61.19
CA LEU A 7 9.10 7.29 -59.98
C LEU A 7 8.89 8.36 -58.90
N ILE A 8 8.80 9.64 -59.26
CA ILE A 8 8.52 10.73 -58.31
C ILE A 8 7.11 10.61 -57.72
N ALA A 9 6.11 10.25 -58.53
CA ALA A 9 4.75 10.05 -58.04
C ALA A 9 4.64 8.84 -57.09
N VAL A 10 5.35 7.74 -57.39
CA VAL A 10 5.42 6.57 -56.51
C VAL A 10 6.14 6.91 -55.20
N LEU A 11 7.27 7.62 -55.26
CA LEU A 11 8.02 8.04 -54.06
C LEU A 11 7.19 8.99 -53.19
N ALA A 12 6.47 9.95 -53.78
CA ALA A 12 5.58 10.84 -53.05
C ALA A 12 4.42 10.08 -52.38
N THR A 13 3.83 9.10 -53.08
CA THR A 13 2.75 8.27 -52.52
C THR A 13 3.25 7.40 -51.38
N VAL A 14 4.43 6.80 -51.51
CA VAL A 14 5.08 6.02 -50.46
C VAL A 14 5.43 6.93 -49.27
N PHE A 15 5.95 8.13 -49.49
CA PHE A 15 6.28 9.08 -48.41
C PHE A 15 5.03 9.58 -47.67
N VAL A 16 3.93 9.83 -48.39
CA VAL A 16 2.64 10.17 -47.78
C VAL A 16 2.10 9.00 -46.95
N LEU A 17 2.10 7.78 -47.49
CA LEU A 17 1.72 6.57 -46.74
C LEU A 17 2.61 6.33 -45.52
N PHE A 18 3.93 6.51 -45.65
CA PHE A 18 4.87 6.37 -44.54
C PHE A 18 4.65 7.47 -43.49
N SER A 19 4.35 8.70 -43.89
CA SER A 19 4.01 9.81 -42.99
C SER A 19 2.65 9.61 -42.32
N LEU A 20 1.68 8.97 -42.99
CA LEU A 20 0.39 8.61 -42.40
C LEU A 20 0.54 7.45 -41.41
N VAL A 21 1.33 6.43 -41.73
CA VAL A 21 1.59 5.28 -40.83
C VAL A 21 2.48 5.70 -39.66
N ALA A 22 3.50 6.54 -39.89
CA ALA A 22 4.31 7.13 -38.83
C ALA A 22 3.49 8.12 -37.99
N GLY A 23 2.61 8.90 -38.60
CA GLY A 23 1.70 9.83 -37.91
C GLY A 23 0.64 9.11 -37.08
N LEU A 24 0.04 8.04 -37.60
CA LEU A 24 -0.90 7.17 -36.89
C LEU A 24 -0.19 6.35 -35.80
N GLY A 25 1.02 5.86 -36.06
CA GLY A 25 1.86 5.16 -35.08
C GLY A 25 2.34 6.07 -33.95
N TRP A 26 2.68 7.33 -34.26
CA TRP A 26 3.06 8.35 -33.27
C TRP A 26 1.86 8.87 -32.49
N ALA A 27 0.69 9.01 -33.13
CA ALA A 27 -0.58 9.32 -32.47
C ALA A 27 -1.05 8.18 -31.56
N MET A 28 -0.98 6.91 -32.01
CA MET A 28 -1.28 5.74 -31.16
C MET A 28 -0.27 5.56 -30.02
N ALA A 29 1.02 5.82 -30.27
CA ALA A 29 2.05 5.77 -29.23
C ALA A 29 1.87 6.88 -28.17
N ARG A 30 1.33 8.04 -28.55
CA ARG A 30 0.89 9.08 -27.59
C ARG A 30 -0.40 8.70 -26.85
N GLN A 31 -1.27 7.91 -27.48
CA GLN A 31 -2.62 7.56 -27.00
C GLN A 31 -2.73 6.23 -26.25
N ASN A 32 -1.69 5.42 -26.12
CA ASN A 32 -1.78 4.18 -25.35
C ASN A 32 -1.52 4.46 -23.86
N PRO A 33 -2.55 4.62 -23.02
CA PRO A 33 -2.37 4.91 -21.61
C PRO A 33 -1.68 3.74 -20.88
N LEU A 34 -1.69 2.53 -21.44
CA LEU A 34 -1.11 1.36 -20.77
C LEU A 34 0.42 1.41 -20.68
N ARG A 35 1.09 2.18 -21.55
CA ARG A 35 2.56 2.38 -21.51
C ARG A 35 3.04 3.22 -20.32
N LEU A 36 2.12 3.76 -19.50
CA LEU A 36 2.45 4.54 -18.31
C LEU A 36 2.93 3.66 -17.14
N VAL A 37 2.78 2.33 -17.24
CA VAL A 37 2.92 1.39 -16.11
C VAL A 37 4.25 0.65 -16.11
N ASP A 38 4.86 0.47 -17.27
CA ASP A 38 6.08 -0.33 -17.46
C ASP A 38 7.34 0.55 -17.49
N GLN A 39 7.36 1.62 -16.70
CA GLN A 39 8.54 2.49 -16.60
C GLN A 39 9.37 2.09 -15.38
N PRO A 40 10.69 1.91 -15.55
CA PRO A 40 11.56 1.63 -14.44
C PRO A 40 11.52 2.81 -13.47
N LEU A 41 11.51 2.51 -12.18
CA LEU A 41 11.52 3.52 -11.14
C LEU A 41 12.88 4.22 -11.11
N GLU A 42 12.84 5.54 -11.22
CA GLU A 42 14.00 6.40 -11.05
C GLU A 42 13.61 7.61 -10.19
N LEU A 43 14.56 8.08 -9.37
CA LEU A 43 14.35 9.32 -8.63
C LEU A 43 14.28 10.50 -9.61
N PRO A 44 13.25 11.36 -9.51
CA PRO A 44 13.09 12.49 -10.42
C PRO A 44 14.14 13.57 -10.15
N ARG A 45 14.38 14.47 -11.11
CA ARG A 45 15.25 15.66 -10.92
C ARG A 45 14.83 16.47 -9.69
N ALA A 46 13.52 16.52 -9.43
CA ALA A 46 12.92 17.17 -8.28
C ALA A 46 13.42 16.63 -6.92
N ALA A 47 13.86 15.37 -6.84
CA ALA A 47 14.41 14.78 -5.61
C ALA A 47 15.73 15.45 -5.16
N ARG A 48 16.35 16.27 -6.01
CA ARG A 48 17.49 17.13 -5.64
C ARG A 48 17.14 18.18 -4.59
N PHE A 49 15.88 18.61 -4.53
CA PHE A 49 15.42 19.64 -3.57
C PHE A 49 14.82 19.02 -2.30
N VAL A 50 14.76 17.69 -2.24
CA VAL A 50 14.18 16.95 -1.10
C VAL A 50 15.32 16.51 -0.18
N PRO A 51 15.35 16.95 1.09
CA PRO A 51 16.33 16.49 2.06
C PRO A 51 16.30 14.97 2.22
N ARG A 52 17.47 14.36 2.43
CA ARG A 52 17.60 12.92 2.69
C ARG A 52 16.77 12.51 3.91
N GLU A 53 16.78 13.35 4.94
CA GLU A 53 16.06 13.20 6.20
C GLU A 53 14.63 13.77 6.21
N ALA A 54 14.01 14.01 5.05
CA ALA A 54 12.62 14.44 4.98
C ALA A 54 11.70 13.47 5.75
N ALA A 55 10.69 14.02 6.44
CA ALA A 55 9.75 13.20 7.20
C ALA A 55 8.98 12.25 6.28
N LEU A 56 8.47 12.79 5.17
CA LEU A 56 7.79 12.04 4.12
C LEU A 56 8.12 12.70 2.78
N ALA A 57 8.44 11.91 1.78
CA ALA A 57 8.55 12.34 0.40
C ALA A 57 7.70 11.44 -0.48
N VAL A 58 6.97 12.04 -1.43
CA VAL A 58 6.18 11.34 -2.44
C VAL A 58 6.57 11.89 -3.80
N HIS A 59 7.01 11.02 -4.69
CA HIS A 59 7.33 11.34 -6.07
C HIS A 59 6.29 10.67 -6.96
N TRP A 60 5.47 11.47 -7.64
CA TRP A 60 4.59 11.01 -8.70
C TRP A 60 5.38 11.04 -10.02
N LEU A 61 5.54 9.87 -10.63
CA LEU A 61 6.36 9.64 -11.83
C LEU A 61 5.51 9.40 -13.09
N MET A 62 4.24 9.78 -13.06
CA MET A 62 3.29 9.61 -14.16
C MET A 62 2.62 10.94 -14.46
N ASP A 63 2.47 11.25 -15.75
CA ASP A 63 1.75 12.43 -16.26
C ASP A 63 0.35 12.57 -15.64
N PRO A 64 0.13 13.55 -14.74
CA PRO A 64 -1.14 13.72 -14.05
C PRO A 64 -2.31 13.95 -15.02
N VAL A 65 -2.06 14.50 -16.20
CA VAL A 65 -3.08 14.72 -17.23
C VAL A 65 -3.64 13.38 -17.75
N ARG A 66 -2.85 12.31 -17.73
CA ARG A 66 -3.22 11.01 -18.29
C ARG A 66 -3.95 10.08 -17.32
N VAL A 67 -3.93 10.40 -16.03
CA VAL A 67 -4.48 9.54 -14.96
C VAL A 67 -5.95 9.19 -15.19
N PRO A 68 -6.86 10.13 -15.53
CA PRO A 68 -8.26 9.78 -15.77
C PRO A 68 -8.44 8.89 -17.01
N ALA A 69 -7.63 9.09 -18.05
CA ALA A 69 -7.67 8.29 -19.27
C ALA A 69 -7.16 6.86 -19.02
N TYR A 70 -6.12 6.70 -18.19
CA TYR A 70 -5.66 5.39 -17.74
C TYR A 70 -6.76 4.65 -16.99
N ALA A 71 -7.35 5.27 -15.96
CA ALA A 71 -8.43 4.69 -15.18
C ALA A 71 -9.62 4.27 -16.06
N GLN A 72 -9.96 5.07 -17.07
CA GLN A 72 -11.01 4.74 -18.04
C GLN A 72 -10.66 3.51 -18.90
N ALA A 73 -9.40 3.36 -19.31
CA ALA A 73 -8.97 2.30 -20.22
C ALA A 73 -8.95 0.93 -19.54
N VAL A 74 -8.55 0.89 -18.26
CA VAL A 74 -8.42 -0.36 -17.49
C VAL A 74 -9.70 -0.80 -16.80
N ALA A 75 -10.67 0.11 -16.64
CA ALA A 75 -11.94 -0.21 -15.99
C ALA A 75 -12.88 -1.07 -16.88
N PRO A 76 -13.71 -1.94 -16.26
CA PRO A 76 -14.78 -2.65 -16.97
C PRO A 76 -15.70 -1.68 -17.72
N ALA A 77 -16.20 -2.08 -18.90
CA ALA A 77 -16.97 -1.22 -19.81
C ALA A 77 -18.09 -0.41 -19.12
N ARG A 78 -18.81 -1.04 -18.19
CA ARG A 78 -19.89 -0.43 -17.39
C ARG A 78 -19.44 0.65 -16.41
N ASN A 79 -18.19 0.60 -15.95
CA ASN A 79 -17.65 1.47 -14.89
C ASN A 79 -16.68 2.53 -15.42
N ARG A 80 -16.33 2.52 -16.71
CA ARG A 80 -15.33 3.43 -17.32
C ARG A 80 -15.53 4.91 -17.00
N ARG A 81 -16.77 5.40 -17.06
CA ARG A 81 -17.07 6.82 -16.73
C ARG A 81 -16.80 7.10 -15.26
N LYS A 82 -17.33 6.28 -14.36
CA LYS A 82 -17.11 6.41 -12.91
C LYS A 82 -15.63 6.34 -12.54
N ALA A 83 -14.87 5.43 -13.16
CA ALA A 83 -13.43 5.31 -12.94
C ALA A 83 -12.66 6.56 -13.39
N ARG A 84 -12.99 7.10 -14.58
CA ARG A 84 -12.44 8.36 -15.08
C ARG A 84 -12.75 9.52 -14.14
N ASP A 85 -14.00 9.67 -13.76
CA ASP A 85 -14.46 10.81 -12.96
C ASP A 85 -13.88 10.75 -11.54
N GLY A 86 -13.80 9.56 -10.94
CA GLY A 86 -13.15 9.38 -9.64
C GLY A 86 -11.64 9.65 -9.68
N ALA A 87 -10.95 9.18 -10.72
CA ALA A 87 -9.53 9.47 -10.93
C ALA A 87 -9.27 10.97 -11.15
N GLN A 88 -10.17 11.66 -11.86
CA GLN A 88 -10.13 13.11 -12.03
C GLN A 88 -10.30 13.82 -10.68
N GLN A 89 -11.29 13.44 -9.87
CA GLN A 89 -11.51 14.02 -8.54
C GLN A 89 -10.31 13.84 -7.61
N ILE A 90 -9.71 12.65 -7.56
CA ILE A 90 -8.52 12.39 -6.74
C ILE A 90 -7.35 13.28 -7.18
N ARG A 91 -7.09 13.35 -8.49
CA ARG A 91 -6.03 14.20 -9.05
C ARG A 91 -6.26 15.66 -8.69
N ASP A 92 -7.44 16.19 -8.98
CA ASP A 92 -7.77 17.61 -8.78
C ASP A 92 -7.73 17.95 -7.28
N GLY A 93 -8.28 17.07 -6.44
CA GLY A 93 -8.24 17.19 -4.98
C GLY A 93 -6.81 17.25 -4.43
N ALA A 94 -5.89 16.45 -4.97
CA ALA A 94 -4.50 16.42 -4.52
C ALA A 94 -3.81 17.79 -4.72
N PHE A 95 -4.00 18.44 -5.87
CA PHE A 95 -3.47 19.78 -6.13
C PHE A 95 -4.22 20.87 -5.34
N ALA A 96 -5.52 20.70 -5.15
CA ALA A 96 -6.33 21.62 -4.34
C ALA A 96 -5.88 21.66 -2.87
N LEU A 97 -5.28 20.60 -2.32
CA LEU A 97 -4.66 20.64 -0.98
C LEU A 97 -3.53 21.66 -0.88
N ALA A 98 -2.77 21.84 -1.97
CA ALA A 98 -1.74 22.87 -2.11
C ALA A 98 -2.31 24.21 -2.61
N GLY A 99 -3.64 24.33 -2.69
CA GLY A 99 -4.38 25.50 -3.18
C GLY A 99 -4.11 25.84 -4.64
N LEU A 100 -3.86 24.81 -5.45
CA LEU A 100 -3.68 24.91 -6.89
C LEU A 100 -4.89 24.31 -7.61
N ASP A 101 -5.39 25.00 -8.63
CA ASP A 101 -6.48 24.50 -9.45
C ASP A 101 -5.92 23.79 -10.69
N PHE A 102 -6.13 22.48 -10.79
CA PHE A 102 -5.50 21.69 -11.84
C PHE A 102 -5.96 22.10 -13.25
N GLU A 103 -7.27 22.23 -13.44
CA GLU A 103 -7.87 22.43 -14.77
C GLU A 103 -7.61 23.85 -15.32
N SER A 104 -7.61 24.87 -14.47
CA SER A 104 -7.43 26.25 -14.92
C SER A 104 -5.98 26.75 -14.82
N GLU A 105 -5.18 26.19 -13.92
CA GLU A 105 -3.82 26.68 -13.66
C GLU A 105 -2.70 25.74 -14.13
N LEU A 106 -2.89 24.41 -14.10
CA LEU A 106 -1.79 23.44 -14.25
C LEU A 106 -1.82 22.63 -15.56
N VAL A 107 -2.99 22.25 -16.06
CA VAL A 107 -3.16 21.25 -17.15
C VAL A 107 -2.34 21.55 -18.41
N ASP A 108 -2.20 22.83 -18.77
CA ASP A 108 -1.56 23.27 -20.01
C ASP A 108 -0.04 23.13 -20.00
N TRP A 109 0.59 23.08 -18.82
CA TRP A 109 2.05 23.15 -18.71
C TRP A 109 2.69 22.17 -17.73
N LEU A 110 1.95 21.58 -16.79
CA LEU A 110 2.53 20.70 -15.77
C LEU A 110 3.16 19.46 -16.40
N GLY A 111 4.41 19.15 -16.09
CA GLY A 111 5.12 17.96 -16.56
C GLY A 111 4.70 16.65 -15.88
N PRO A 112 5.36 15.53 -16.22
CA PRO A 112 5.07 14.23 -15.64
C PRO A 112 5.61 14.04 -14.23
N GLN A 113 6.64 14.78 -13.80
CA GLN A 113 7.22 14.63 -12.47
C GLN A 113 6.64 15.66 -11.50
N VAL A 114 6.01 15.16 -10.43
CA VAL A 114 5.56 15.95 -9.29
C VAL A 114 6.15 15.36 -8.04
N SER A 115 6.83 16.17 -7.23
CA SER A 115 7.39 15.72 -5.96
C SER A 115 6.86 16.56 -4.82
N MET A 116 6.47 15.91 -3.73
CA MET A 116 6.04 16.55 -2.50
C MET A 116 6.89 16.02 -1.36
N ALA A 117 7.30 16.92 -0.46
CA ALA A 117 7.99 16.55 0.76
C ALA A 117 7.38 17.26 1.98
N LEU A 118 7.25 16.52 3.07
CA LEU A 118 6.99 17.03 4.41
C LEU A 118 8.29 17.08 5.17
N LEU A 119 8.56 18.23 5.78
CA LEU A 119 9.77 18.50 6.53
C LEU A 119 9.40 18.69 8.00
N GLU A 120 10.14 18.02 8.88
CA GLU A 120 10.03 18.24 10.31
C GLU A 120 10.27 19.73 10.64
N PRO A 121 9.57 20.27 11.64
CA PRO A 121 9.76 21.65 12.07
C PRO A 121 11.17 21.86 12.63
N ASN A 122 11.69 23.07 12.47
CA ASN A 122 12.89 23.49 13.17
C ASN A 122 12.52 23.76 14.65
N GLY A 123 12.71 22.76 15.52
CA GLY A 123 12.40 22.84 16.95
C GLY A 123 11.03 22.27 17.33
N SER A 124 10.73 22.21 18.63
CA SER A 124 9.60 21.46 19.19
C SER A 124 8.22 22.11 19.07
N GLU A 125 8.13 23.39 18.69
CA GLU A 125 6.87 24.15 18.65
C GLU A 125 6.46 24.60 17.22
N GLY A 126 7.17 24.15 16.18
CA GLY A 126 6.88 24.54 14.79
C GLY A 126 5.84 23.67 14.09
N SER A 127 5.14 24.24 13.10
CA SER A 127 4.33 23.45 12.15
C SER A 127 5.23 22.75 11.13
N MET A 128 4.86 21.54 10.68
CA MET A 128 5.57 20.88 9.59
C MET A 128 5.67 21.76 8.34
N GLY A 129 6.86 21.80 7.76
CA GLY A 129 7.09 22.43 6.47
C GLY A 129 6.61 21.52 5.34
N TRP A 130 6.17 22.09 4.22
CA TRP A 130 5.94 21.33 3.00
C TRP A 130 6.62 21.99 1.80
N LEU A 131 7.10 21.15 0.90
CA LEU A 131 7.70 21.51 -0.38
C LEU A 131 6.96 20.75 -1.49
N LEU A 132 6.59 21.45 -2.55
CA LEU A 132 6.05 20.91 -3.78
C LEU A 132 6.96 21.33 -4.93
N VAL A 133 7.39 20.38 -5.75
CA VAL A 133 8.24 20.61 -6.92
C VAL A 133 7.48 20.10 -8.13
N LEU A 134 7.24 21.00 -9.08
CA LEU A 134 6.49 20.75 -10.30
C LEU A 134 7.42 20.92 -11.50
N GLU A 135 7.58 19.87 -12.29
CA GLU A 135 8.21 19.97 -13.60
C GLU A 135 7.29 20.68 -14.58
N SER A 136 7.85 21.41 -15.53
CA SER A 136 7.15 22.05 -16.64
C SER A 136 7.43 21.31 -17.93
N ARG A 137 6.38 20.97 -18.70
CA ARG A 137 6.52 20.38 -20.05
C ARG A 137 6.83 21.44 -21.13
N ASP A 138 6.67 22.72 -20.79
CA ASP A 138 6.88 23.88 -21.66
C ASP A 138 7.80 24.91 -20.98
N GLN A 139 8.75 25.49 -21.72
CA GLN A 139 9.78 26.39 -21.19
C GLN A 139 9.22 27.67 -20.54
N ASP A 140 8.05 28.13 -20.99
CA ASP A 140 7.42 29.34 -20.46
C ASP A 140 6.22 29.06 -19.54
N GLY A 141 5.77 27.80 -19.45
CA GLY A 141 4.56 27.42 -18.76
C GLY A 141 4.57 27.76 -17.28
N ALA A 142 5.58 27.26 -16.56
CA ALA A 142 5.80 27.56 -15.14
C ALA A 142 5.99 29.06 -14.87
N ARG A 143 6.69 29.78 -15.75
CA ARG A 143 6.91 31.23 -15.64
C ARG A 143 5.59 32.01 -15.75
N ARG A 144 4.76 31.70 -16.76
CA ARG A 144 3.43 32.32 -16.94
C ARG A 144 2.50 31.99 -15.77
N PHE A 145 2.54 30.75 -15.27
CA PHE A 145 1.82 30.38 -14.06
C PHE A 145 2.27 31.24 -12.88
N LEU A 146 3.58 31.31 -12.62
CA LEU A 146 4.14 32.03 -11.47
C LEU A 146 3.78 33.51 -11.47
N GLN A 147 3.84 34.15 -12.65
CA GLN A 147 3.42 35.54 -12.82
C GLN A 147 1.93 35.73 -12.46
N ARG A 148 1.04 34.91 -13.00
CA ARG A 148 -0.41 34.97 -12.72
C ARG A 148 -0.71 34.66 -11.25
N PHE A 149 -0.06 33.65 -10.69
CA PHE A 149 -0.22 33.19 -9.31
C PHE A 149 0.03 34.30 -8.29
N TRP A 150 1.12 35.06 -8.48
CA TRP A 150 1.45 36.18 -7.60
C TRP A 150 0.72 37.48 -7.96
N GLN A 151 0.40 37.72 -9.24
CA GLN A 151 -0.42 38.87 -9.64
C GLN A 151 -1.81 38.80 -8.99
N ALA A 152 -2.48 37.65 -9.04
CA ALA A 152 -3.77 37.45 -8.40
C ALA A 152 -3.72 37.71 -6.87
N ARG A 153 -2.65 37.28 -6.21
CA ARG A 153 -2.46 37.47 -4.75
C ARG A 153 -2.07 38.90 -4.37
N SER A 154 -1.27 39.57 -5.19
CA SER A 154 -0.97 41.00 -5.01
C SER A 154 -2.25 41.84 -5.12
N LEU A 155 -3.12 41.54 -6.09
CA LEU A 155 -4.42 42.20 -6.23
C LEU A 155 -5.36 41.93 -5.04
N ALA A 156 -5.21 40.78 -4.38
CA ALA A 156 -5.95 40.42 -3.16
C ALA A 156 -5.39 41.08 -1.87
N GLY A 157 -4.38 41.95 -1.99
CA GLY A 157 -3.81 42.69 -0.85
C GLY A 157 -2.69 41.96 -0.10
N THR A 158 -2.11 40.91 -0.68
CA THR A 158 -0.93 40.25 -0.09
C THR A 158 0.33 41.09 -0.31
N ASP A 159 1.05 41.40 0.78
CA ASP A 159 2.40 41.95 0.69
C ASP A 159 3.38 40.90 0.13
N LEU A 160 3.94 41.21 -1.04
CA LEU A 160 4.92 40.37 -1.72
C LEU A 160 6.34 40.83 -1.40
N GLN A 161 7.19 39.87 -1.05
CA GLN A 161 8.63 40.04 -0.93
C GLN A 161 9.31 39.34 -2.10
N ILE A 162 9.87 40.12 -3.01
CA ILE A 162 10.65 39.63 -4.15
C ILE A 162 12.12 39.83 -3.81
N SER A 163 12.90 38.76 -3.85
CA SER A 163 14.32 38.79 -3.50
C SER A 163 15.11 37.76 -4.31
N ARG A 164 16.43 37.73 -4.11
CA ARG A 164 17.29 36.67 -4.62
C ARG A 164 17.92 35.92 -3.45
N TYR A 165 18.00 34.61 -3.56
CA TYR A 165 18.67 33.74 -2.60
C TYR A 165 19.67 32.86 -3.34
N ARG A 166 20.96 32.98 -3.03
CA ARG A 166 22.06 32.30 -3.74
C ARG A 166 21.97 32.42 -5.28
N GLY A 167 21.58 33.60 -5.77
CA GLY A 167 21.39 33.87 -7.19
C GLY A 167 20.03 33.45 -7.79
N MET A 168 19.23 32.65 -7.07
CA MET A 168 17.91 32.18 -7.50
C MET A 168 16.81 33.19 -7.11
N GLY A 169 15.85 33.41 -8.01
CA GLY A 169 14.71 34.29 -7.74
C GLY A 169 13.75 33.66 -6.74
N VAL A 170 13.45 34.38 -5.66
CA VAL A 170 12.53 33.94 -4.61
C VAL A 170 11.43 34.98 -4.44
N ILE A 171 10.18 34.54 -4.54
CA ILE A 171 9.00 35.35 -4.25
C ILE A 171 8.30 34.72 -3.05
N SER A 172 8.02 35.51 -2.02
CA SER A 172 7.30 35.05 -0.83
C SER A 172 6.22 36.04 -0.41
N GLY A 173 5.15 35.55 0.21
CA GLY A 173 4.05 36.38 0.71
C GLY A 173 3.07 35.57 1.56
N LYS A 174 2.04 36.23 2.10
CA LYS A 174 0.93 35.57 2.81
C LYS A 174 -0.29 35.45 1.90
N GLY A 175 -0.54 34.27 1.36
CA GLY A 175 -1.65 34.04 0.43
C GLY A 175 -2.77 33.24 1.09
N ALA A 176 -4.03 33.65 0.88
CA ALA A 176 -5.16 32.76 1.08
C ALA A 176 -5.09 31.68 -0.02
N LEU A 177 -4.93 30.42 0.38
CA LEU A 177 -5.25 29.28 -0.49
C LEU A 177 -6.78 29.24 -0.60
N SER A 178 -7.34 28.98 -1.78
CA SER A 178 -8.79 29.06 -2.05
C SER A 178 -9.67 28.61 -0.87
N GLY A 179 -10.36 29.55 -0.22
CA GLY A 179 -11.27 29.30 0.92
C GLY A 179 -10.61 29.08 2.29
N ARG A 180 -9.30 29.33 2.46
CA ARG A 180 -8.56 29.17 3.72
C ARG A 180 -7.92 30.49 4.20
N ASN A 181 -7.61 30.54 5.50
CA ASN A 181 -6.86 31.66 6.09
C ASN A 181 -5.52 31.86 5.37
N PRO A 182 -5.06 33.12 5.20
CA PRO A 182 -3.78 33.41 4.58
C PRO A 182 -2.63 32.69 5.27
N GLN A 183 -1.90 31.86 4.53
CA GLN A 183 -0.72 31.15 5.00
C GLN A 183 0.54 31.69 4.31
N PRO A 184 1.70 31.62 4.98
CA PRO A 184 2.97 31.92 4.32
C PRO A 184 3.18 30.97 3.14
N LEU A 185 3.63 31.51 2.02
CA LEU A 185 3.99 30.77 0.82
C LEU A 185 5.26 31.38 0.23
N ALA A 186 6.09 30.53 -0.37
CA ALA A 186 7.25 30.96 -1.13
C ALA A 186 7.40 30.12 -2.38
N THR A 187 7.92 30.72 -3.44
CA THR A 187 8.15 30.06 -4.73
C THR A 187 9.49 30.42 -5.33
N ALA A 188 10.11 29.49 -6.04
CA ALA A 188 11.26 29.72 -6.91
C ALA A 188 11.07 28.98 -8.24
N LEU A 189 11.59 29.55 -9.32
CA LEU A 189 11.69 28.90 -10.63
C LEU A 189 13.17 28.59 -10.89
N ILE A 190 13.48 27.32 -11.11
CA ILE A 190 14.83 26.81 -11.35
C ILE A 190 14.92 26.29 -12.79
N ASP A 191 16.03 26.61 -13.48
CA ASP A 191 16.32 26.18 -14.85
C ASP A 191 15.19 26.44 -15.87
N ASP A 192 14.30 27.39 -15.57
CA ASP A 192 13.08 27.74 -16.30
C ASP A 192 12.02 26.62 -16.43
N ASP A 193 12.27 25.42 -15.89
CA ASP A 193 11.38 24.26 -16.01
C ASP A 193 10.95 23.63 -14.68
N LEU A 194 11.59 23.97 -13.55
CA LEU A 194 11.24 23.43 -12.23
C LEU A 194 10.69 24.52 -11.32
N LEU A 195 9.39 24.43 -11.03
CA LEU A 195 8.72 25.31 -10.10
C LEU A 195 8.69 24.70 -8.69
N LEU A 196 9.31 25.38 -7.74
CA LEU A 196 9.23 25.04 -6.32
C LEU A 196 8.17 25.92 -5.66
N LEU A 197 7.29 25.31 -4.88
CA LEU A 197 6.34 25.96 -3.99
C LEU A 197 6.54 25.41 -2.59
N ALA A 198 6.56 26.27 -1.58
CA ALA A 198 6.80 25.88 -0.21
C ALA A 198 5.84 26.59 0.74
N SER A 199 5.61 25.98 1.91
CA SER A 199 4.83 26.53 3.03
C SER A 199 5.41 27.79 3.65
N GLY A 200 6.52 28.31 3.13
CA GLY A 200 7.15 29.54 3.58
C GLY A 200 8.57 29.69 3.06
N ARG A 201 9.10 30.90 3.21
CA ARG A 201 10.44 31.27 2.73
C ARG A 201 11.54 30.39 3.31
N GLY A 202 11.52 30.13 4.62
CA GLY A 202 12.56 29.32 5.27
C GLY A 202 12.61 27.87 4.76
N VAL A 203 11.45 27.28 4.44
CA VAL A 203 11.38 25.93 3.85
C VAL A 203 11.96 25.92 2.44
N LEU A 204 11.63 26.93 1.63
CA LEU A 204 12.18 27.08 0.29
C LEU A 204 13.71 27.29 0.33
N GLU A 205 14.20 28.19 1.18
CA GLU A 205 15.64 28.44 1.32
C GLU A 205 16.39 27.18 1.76
N LYS A 206 15.83 26.39 2.69
CA LYS A 206 16.39 25.08 3.07
C LYS A 206 16.46 24.11 1.89
N ALA A 207 15.39 24.00 1.09
CA ALA A 207 15.38 23.14 -0.09
C ALA A 207 16.41 23.57 -1.14
N LEU A 208 16.58 24.89 -1.33
CA LEU A 208 17.60 25.45 -2.21
C LEU A 208 19.02 25.18 -1.70
N ASP A 209 19.25 25.24 -0.38
CA ASP A 209 20.54 24.91 0.23
C ASP A 209 20.90 23.44 0.06
N VAL A 210 19.97 22.55 0.38
CA VAL A 210 20.09 21.10 0.23
C VAL A 210 20.43 20.72 -1.21
N SER A 211 19.81 21.39 -2.20
CA SER A 211 20.07 21.13 -3.63
C SER A 211 21.50 21.39 -4.09
N GLN A 212 22.32 22.10 -3.30
CA GLN A 212 23.71 22.40 -3.65
C GLN A 212 24.68 21.29 -3.23
N LEU A 213 24.27 20.39 -2.33
CA LEU A 213 25.14 19.41 -1.69
C LEU A 213 24.61 17.99 -1.94
N SER A 214 25.37 17.20 -2.69
CA SER A 214 24.94 15.88 -3.17
C SER A 214 24.64 14.88 -2.05
N ASP A 215 25.29 15.03 -0.89
CA ASP A 215 25.12 14.17 0.28
C ASP A 215 23.91 14.53 1.15
N GLN A 216 23.22 15.65 0.87
CA GLN A 216 22.09 16.13 1.67
C GLN A 216 20.72 15.86 1.05
N HIS A 217 20.65 15.46 -0.23
CA HIS A 217 19.39 15.31 -0.95
C HIS A 217 19.17 13.88 -1.45
N GLN A 218 17.89 13.49 -1.59
CA GLN A 218 17.51 12.14 -1.99
C GLN A 218 18.11 11.70 -3.34
N LEU A 219 18.20 12.60 -4.33
CA LEU A 219 18.77 12.26 -5.64
C LEU A 219 20.26 11.84 -5.58
N GLY A 220 20.99 12.22 -4.53
CA GLY A 220 22.42 11.92 -4.37
C GLY A 220 22.68 10.79 -3.38
N ASP A 221 21.62 10.26 -2.74
CA ASP A 221 21.70 9.10 -1.87
C ASP A 221 21.77 7.82 -2.72
N GLN A 222 22.99 7.29 -2.88
CA GLN A 222 23.24 6.09 -3.70
C GLN A 222 22.48 4.87 -3.19
N GLU A 223 22.36 4.71 -1.87
CA GLU A 223 21.62 3.60 -1.27
C GLU A 223 20.14 3.69 -1.64
N LEU A 224 19.54 4.88 -1.53
CA LEU A 224 18.16 5.09 -1.95
C LEU A 224 17.96 4.83 -3.44
N VAL A 225 18.89 5.28 -4.30
CA VAL A 225 18.84 5.04 -5.75
C VAL A 225 18.87 3.54 -6.07
N GLU A 226 19.72 2.76 -5.40
CA GLU A 226 19.79 1.31 -5.57
C GLU A 226 18.49 0.62 -5.14
N ILE A 227 17.96 1.01 -3.99
CA ILE A 227 16.70 0.48 -3.46
C ILE A 227 15.53 0.78 -4.40
N VAL A 228 15.45 2.00 -4.93
CA VAL A 228 14.41 2.39 -5.91
C VAL A 228 14.50 1.52 -7.17
N ARG A 229 15.72 1.20 -7.65
CA ARG A 229 15.89 0.28 -8.79
C ARG A 229 15.48 -1.15 -8.46
N GLN A 230 15.72 -1.63 -7.23
CA GLN A 230 15.31 -2.97 -6.79
C GLN A 230 13.79 -3.12 -6.70
N LEU A 231 13.05 -2.04 -6.44
CA LEU A 231 11.57 -2.03 -6.48
C LEU A 231 11.01 -2.16 -7.91
N GLY A 232 11.84 -2.12 -8.95
CA GLY A 232 11.45 -2.40 -10.33
C GLY A 232 10.70 -1.25 -11.00
N ASP A 233 9.45 -1.50 -11.41
CA ASP A 233 8.63 -0.53 -12.15
C ASP A 233 7.52 0.06 -11.27
N GLY A 234 7.11 1.29 -11.57
CA GLY A 234 6.01 1.93 -10.86
C GLY A 234 5.72 3.33 -11.35
N VAL A 235 4.68 3.93 -10.79
CA VAL A 235 4.19 5.27 -11.16
C VAL A 235 4.31 6.28 -10.02
N ALA A 236 4.63 5.81 -8.81
CA ALA A 236 4.92 6.67 -7.68
C ALA A 236 5.91 6.00 -6.72
N LEU A 237 6.70 6.83 -6.05
CA LEU A 237 7.61 6.46 -4.98
C LEU A 237 7.24 7.20 -3.70
N MET A 238 7.39 6.55 -2.57
CA MET A 238 7.24 7.12 -1.24
C MET A 238 8.46 6.78 -0.39
N VAL A 239 9.03 7.79 0.26
CA VAL A 239 10.07 7.63 1.28
C VAL A 239 9.53 8.19 2.59
N ALA A 240 9.57 7.42 3.67
CA ALA A 240 9.05 7.84 4.97
C ALA A 240 10.04 7.59 6.10
N SER A 241 10.25 8.60 6.94
CA SER A 241 11.07 8.51 8.16
C SER A 241 10.35 7.72 9.26
N PRO A 242 11.06 7.20 10.27
CA PRO A 242 10.44 6.47 11.37
C PRO A 242 9.29 7.23 12.09
N PRO A 243 9.42 8.54 12.42
CA PRO A 243 8.30 9.31 12.96
C PRO A 243 7.07 9.39 12.04
N ALA A 244 7.30 9.43 10.72
CA ALA A 244 6.22 9.50 9.74
C ALA A 244 5.44 8.18 9.64
N LEU A 245 6.09 7.04 9.87
CA LEU A 245 5.44 5.73 9.83
C LEU A 245 4.32 5.61 10.87
N HIS A 246 4.53 6.13 12.07
CA HIS A 246 3.48 6.14 13.09
C HIS A 246 2.38 7.17 12.79
N SER A 247 2.79 8.41 12.53
CA SER A 247 1.87 9.54 12.40
C SER A 247 0.97 9.44 11.16
N TRP A 248 1.53 9.03 10.03
CA TRP A 248 0.86 8.99 8.73
C TRP A 248 0.38 7.61 8.31
N LEU A 249 1.23 6.58 8.44
CA LEU A 249 0.90 5.23 7.98
C LEU A 249 0.22 4.36 9.05
N GLY A 250 0.28 4.78 10.32
CA GLY A 250 -0.37 4.10 11.43
C GLY A 250 0.39 2.87 11.94
N LEU A 251 1.70 2.80 11.72
CA LEU A 251 2.51 1.70 12.25
C LEU A 251 2.53 1.71 13.79
N PRO A 252 2.62 0.53 14.44
CA PRO A 252 2.69 0.43 15.90
C PRO A 252 3.88 1.20 16.48
N LYS A 253 3.68 1.84 17.64
CA LYS A 253 4.73 2.60 18.34
C LYS A 253 6.00 1.78 18.59
N PRO A 254 5.93 0.52 19.09
CA PRO A 254 7.12 -0.28 19.36
C PRO A 254 8.04 -0.42 18.14
N LEU A 255 7.47 -0.53 16.94
CA LEU A 255 8.22 -0.59 15.69
C LEU A 255 8.73 0.79 15.26
N SER A 256 7.86 1.79 15.20
CA SER A 256 8.21 3.14 14.69
C SER A 256 9.22 3.92 15.53
N GLN A 257 9.43 3.50 16.78
CA GLN A 257 10.33 4.15 17.75
C GLN A 257 11.62 3.37 17.98
N ARG A 258 11.88 2.30 17.21
CA ARG A 258 13.15 1.58 17.32
C ARG A 258 14.30 2.48 16.87
N GLU A 259 15.43 2.35 17.55
CA GLU A 259 16.64 3.12 17.25
C GLU A 259 17.33 2.66 15.96
N ASP A 260 17.17 1.38 15.59
CA ASP A 260 17.75 0.78 14.39
C ASP A 260 16.88 0.98 13.13
N LEU A 261 15.67 1.55 13.23
CA LEU A 261 14.78 1.73 12.09
C LEU A 261 15.20 2.94 11.24
N LEU A 262 15.53 2.69 9.97
CA LEU A 262 15.95 3.72 9.00
C LEU A 262 14.78 4.36 8.25
N GLY A 263 13.65 3.65 8.14
CA GLY A 263 12.42 4.12 7.49
C GLY A 263 11.90 3.19 6.39
N LEU A 264 10.95 3.68 5.60
CA LEU A 264 10.29 2.93 4.52
C LEU A 264 10.60 3.56 3.16
N VAL A 265 10.90 2.73 2.17
CA VAL A 265 10.82 3.09 0.74
C VAL A 265 9.75 2.20 0.11
N ALA A 266 8.77 2.79 -0.56
CA ALA A 266 7.69 2.06 -1.21
C ALA A 266 7.40 2.60 -2.61
N ALA A 267 7.02 1.71 -3.50
CA ALA A 267 6.59 1.99 -4.86
C ALA A 267 5.13 1.59 -5.05
N LEU A 268 4.45 2.34 -5.92
CA LEU A 268 3.09 2.08 -6.32
C LEU A 268 3.06 1.72 -7.81
N LYS A 269 2.43 0.59 -8.15
CA LYS A 269 2.29 0.11 -9.53
C LYS A 269 0.82 -0.21 -9.82
N PRO A 270 0.18 0.48 -10.78
CA PRO A 270 -1.15 0.08 -11.20
C PRO A 270 -1.07 -1.20 -12.03
N GLU A 271 -2.01 -2.12 -11.87
CA GLU A 271 -2.04 -3.39 -12.60
C GLU A 271 -3.42 -3.60 -13.22
N GLY A 272 -3.60 -3.11 -14.44
CA GLY A 272 -4.95 -2.96 -14.98
C GLY A 272 -5.74 -2.02 -14.07
N SER A 273 -6.89 -2.48 -13.57
CA SER A 273 -7.74 -1.71 -12.63
C SER A 273 -7.27 -1.79 -11.19
N ASP A 274 -6.38 -2.72 -10.85
CA ASP A 274 -5.89 -2.93 -9.49
C ASP A 274 -4.69 -2.03 -9.17
N LEU A 275 -4.34 -1.96 -7.89
CA LEU A 275 -3.19 -1.22 -7.41
C LEU A 275 -2.28 -2.14 -6.59
N ALA A 276 -1.05 -2.31 -7.03
CA ALA A 276 0.00 -3.00 -6.29
C ALA A 276 0.91 -2.00 -5.58
N LEU A 277 1.38 -2.37 -4.41
CA LEU A 277 2.38 -1.66 -3.63
C LEU A 277 3.49 -2.65 -3.28
N GLU A 278 4.73 -2.22 -3.48
CA GLU A 278 5.92 -2.92 -2.99
C GLU A 278 6.69 -1.97 -2.08
N GLY A 279 7.20 -2.48 -0.96
CA GLY A 279 7.93 -1.65 -0.02
C GLY A 279 8.98 -2.40 0.77
N LEU A 280 9.95 -1.64 1.25
CA LEU A 280 11.09 -2.10 2.03
C LEU A 280 11.18 -1.25 3.29
N LEU A 281 10.91 -1.86 4.44
CA LEU A 281 11.17 -1.28 5.74
C LEU A 281 12.60 -1.63 6.16
N ARG A 282 13.43 -0.62 6.37
CA ARG A 282 14.89 -0.77 6.48
C ARG A 282 15.38 -0.60 7.91
N PHE A 283 16.34 -1.42 8.29
CA PHE A 283 16.97 -1.42 9.61
C PHE A 283 18.48 -1.29 9.45
N GLN A 284 19.13 -0.76 10.49
CA GLN A 284 20.58 -0.60 10.53
C GLN A 284 21.30 -1.92 10.78
N GLN A 285 20.69 -2.80 11.57
CA GLN A 285 21.22 -4.13 11.86
C GLN A 285 20.52 -5.17 10.98
N PRO A 286 21.25 -6.23 10.55
CA PRO A 286 20.62 -7.40 9.95
C PRO A 286 19.52 -7.89 10.87
N LEU A 287 18.39 -8.27 10.27
CA LEU A 287 17.35 -8.94 11.02
C LEU A 287 17.92 -10.28 11.48
N GLU A 288 17.69 -10.66 12.75
CA GLU A 288 17.97 -12.03 13.16
C GLU A 288 17.22 -12.92 12.18
N ALA A 289 17.97 -13.69 11.39
CA ALA A 289 17.40 -14.53 10.36
C ALA A 289 16.23 -15.27 10.99
N VAL A 290 15.07 -15.20 10.35
CA VAL A 290 14.00 -16.16 10.64
C VAL A 290 14.58 -17.51 10.21
N ALA A 291 15.36 -18.10 11.10
CA ALA A 291 16.05 -19.35 10.94
C ALA A 291 14.97 -20.42 11.03
N SER A 292 14.25 -20.60 9.91
CA SER A 292 13.53 -21.81 9.44
C SER A 292 12.45 -21.44 8.39
N GLU A 293 12.72 -20.57 7.42
CA GLU A 293 11.76 -20.29 6.32
C GLU A 293 11.82 -21.30 5.15
N ALA A 294 12.89 -22.08 5.02
CA ALA A 294 13.02 -23.04 3.92
C ALA A 294 11.96 -24.17 3.94
N GLY A 295 11.36 -24.45 5.10
CA GLY A 295 10.24 -25.40 5.23
C GLY A 295 8.86 -24.75 5.45
N SER A 296 8.80 -23.44 5.67
CA SER A 296 7.53 -22.75 5.94
C SER A 296 6.73 -22.55 4.65
N ALA A 297 7.38 -22.22 3.53
CA ALA A 297 6.72 -22.06 2.24
C ALA A 297 6.05 -23.35 1.77
N ASP A 298 6.75 -24.49 1.87
CA ASP A 298 6.20 -25.81 1.53
C ASP A 298 5.05 -26.20 2.45
N GLY A 299 5.20 -25.95 3.76
CA GLY A 299 4.13 -26.18 4.73
C GLY A 299 2.87 -25.34 4.46
N LEU A 300 3.02 -24.04 4.16
CA LEU A 300 1.89 -23.17 3.81
C LEU A 300 1.23 -23.61 2.49
N ALA A 301 2.02 -24.03 1.49
CA ALA A 301 1.49 -24.58 0.26
C ALA A 301 0.66 -25.85 0.51
N GLN A 302 1.14 -26.75 1.37
CA GLN A 302 0.43 -27.98 1.74
C GLN A 302 -0.92 -27.67 2.41
N LEU A 303 -0.96 -26.73 3.36
CA LEU A 303 -2.21 -26.33 4.03
C LEU A 303 -3.24 -25.73 3.07
N THR A 304 -2.80 -25.01 2.04
CA THR A 304 -3.73 -24.43 1.04
C THR A 304 -4.24 -25.44 0.02
N ALA A 305 -3.51 -26.52 -0.24
CA ALA A 305 -3.85 -27.50 -1.28
C ALA A 305 -5.12 -28.31 -0.97
N SER A 306 -5.35 -28.59 0.32
CA SER A 306 -6.48 -29.35 0.85
C SER A 306 -7.61 -28.46 1.39
N ALA A 307 -7.41 -27.14 1.42
CA ALA A 307 -8.35 -26.18 1.96
C ALA A 307 -9.56 -25.93 1.06
N GLY A 308 -10.70 -25.63 1.66
CA GLY A 308 -11.92 -25.26 0.96
C GLY A 308 -12.83 -24.37 1.78
N GLY A 309 -14.00 -24.07 1.21
CA GLY A 309 -15.02 -23.23 1.84
C GLY A 309 -15.06 -21.79 1.31
N GLN A 310 -16.13 -21.07 1.65
CA GLN A 310 -16.43 -19.73 1.11
C GLN A 310 -15.77 -18.61 1.93
N ALA A 311 -14.45 -18.70 2.12
CA ALA A 311 -13.75 -17.79 3.01
C ALA A 311 -13.81 -16.32 2.53
N GLY A 312 -14.28 -15.44 3.40
CA GLY A 312 -14.25 -13.99 3.24
C GLY A 312 -12.89 -13.39 3.60
N ALA A 313 -12.09 -14.09 4.40
CA ALA A 313 -10.71 -13.77 4.71
C ALA A 313 -9.87 -15.04 4.81
N LEU A 314 -8.59 -14.94 4.44
CA LEU A 314 -7.59 -15.99 4.51
C LEU A 314 -6.30 -15.39 5.06
N ALA A 315 -5.68 -16.03 6.05
CA ALA A 315 -4.36 -15.68 6.54
C ALA A 315 -3.45 -16.90 6.54
N LEU A 316 -2.21 -16.73 6.12
CA LEU A 316 -1.14 -17.72 6.18
C LEU A 316 -0.05 -17.14 7.10
N LEU A 317 0.22 -17.85 8.19
CA LEU A 317 1.15 -17.41 9.21
C LEU A 317 2.23 -18.47 9.39
N SER A 318 3.49 -18.07 9.43
CA SER A 318 4.57 -18.93 9.91
C SER A 318 4.87 -18.64 11.37
N SER A 319 4.94 -19.70 12.19
CA SER A 319 5.26 -19.64 13.62
C SER A 319 4.41 -18.63 14.41
N PRO A 320 3.07 -18.79 14.39
CA PRO A 320 2.15 -17.83 15.01
C PRO A 320 2.37 -17.67 16.52
N SER A 321 2.82 -18.70 17.24
CA SER A 321 3.18 -18.60 18.67
C SER A 321 4.22 -17.51 18.93
N ARG A 322 5.27 -17.43 18.09
CA ARG A 322 6.28 -16.37 18.15
C ARG A 322 5.71 -15.00 17.80
N LEU A 323 4.84 -14.90 16.79
CA LEU A 323 4.16 -13.64 16.45
C LEU A 323 3.27 -13.11 17.57
N LEU A 324 2.76 -14.01 18.41
CA LEU A 324 1.87 -13.69 19.53
C LEU A 324 2.63 -13.48 20.84
N ASP A 325 3.93 -13.79 20.91
CA ASP A 325 4.77 -13.57 22.08
C ASP A 325 5.02 -12.05 22.31
N PRO A 326 4.53 -11.46 23.42
CA PRO A 326 4.75 -10.05 23.72
C PRO A 326 6.20 -9.70 24.08
N SER A 327 7.04 -10.69 24.41
CA SER A 327 8.42 -10.51 24.86
C SER A 327 9.43 -10.45 23.72
N GLU A 328 9.03 -10.92 22.54
CA GLU A 328 9.85 -10.97 21.33
C GLU A 328 10.11 -9.56 20.77
N GLN A 329 11.35 -9.32 20.36
CA GLN A 329 11.82 -8.01 19.91
C GLN A 329 12.02 -7.92 18.40
N ASP A 330 11.80 -9.02 17.69
CA ASP A 330 11.82 -9.06 16.23
C ASP A 330 10.89 -7.96 15.63
N PRO A 331 11.38 -7.15 14.67
CA PRO A 331 10.58 -6.11 14.04
C PRO A 331 9.27 -6.61 13.40
N LEU A 332 9.25 -7.82 12.85
CA LEU A 332 8.05 -8.42 12.28
C LEU A 332 6.99 -8.67 13.36
N VAL A 333 7.42 -9.12 14.54
CA VAL A 333 6.55 -9.38 15.70
C VAL A 333 6.05 -8.08 16.31
N GLN A 334 6.91 -7.07 16.42
CA GLN A 334 6.51 -5.72 16.87
C GLN A 334 5.50 -5.06 15.92
N TRP A 335 5.55 -5.39 14.63
CA TRP A 335 4.57 -4.94 13.65
C TRP A 335 3.24 -5.70 13.77
N LEU A 336 3.26 -7.02 13.56
CA LEU A 336 2.06 -7.82 13.39
C LEU A 336 1.45 -8.27 14.71
N GLY A 337 2.27 -8.54 15.72
CA GLY A 337 1.83 -9.12 16.99
C GLY A 337 0.75 -8.34 17.71
N PRO A 338 0.83 -7.00 17.86
CA PRO A 338 -0.26 -6.21 18.44
C PRO A 338 -1.57 -6.32 17.65
N LEU A 339 -1.49 -6.32 16.31
CA LEU A 339 -2.65 -6.41 15.42
C LEU A 339 -3.31 -7.80 15.52
N LEU A 340 -2.51 -8.86 15.48
CA LEU A 340 -2.98 -10.24 15.58
C LEU A 340 -3.62 -10.50 16.94
N ARG A 341 -2.98 -10.10 18.05
CA ARG A 341 -3.54 -10.24 19.39
C ARG A 341 -4.86 -9.48 19.55
N GLN A 342 -4.95 -8.25 19.04
CA GLN A 342 -6.19 -7.48 19.08
C GLN A 342 -7.34 -8.19 18.34
N GLN A 343 -7.06 -8.84 17.21
CA GLN A 343 -8.07 -9.59 16.47
C GLN A 343 -8.43 -10.91 17.16
N LEU A 344 -7.44 -11.67 17.62
CA LEU A 344 -7.62 -13.01 18.19
C LEU A 344 -8.21 -13.00 19.61
N THR A 345 -8.05 -11.92 20.37
CA THR A 345 -8.62 -11.80 21.73
C THR A 345 -10.11 -11.48 21.75
N ALA A 346 -10.76 -11.31 20.58
CA ALA A 346 -12.21 -11.22 20.52
C ALA A 346 -12.85 -12.53 21.04
N ASN A 347 -13.94 -12.43 21.81
CA ASN A 347 -14.59 -13.58 22.46
C ASN A 347 -14.88 -14.75 21.51
N GLU A 348 -15.16 -14.48 20.24
CA GLU A 348 -15.46 -15.49 19.22
C GLU A 348 -14.23 -16.27 18.73
N LEU A 349 -13.03 -15.76 19.00
CA LEU A 349 -11.75 -16.27 18.51
C LEU A 349 -10.85 -16.84 19.62
N SER A 350 -11.32 -16.91 20.87
CA SER A 350 -10.53 -17.38 22.02
C SER A 350 -9.84 -18.73 21.78
N SER A 351 -10.57 -19.75 21.31
CA SER A 351 -9.98 -21.07 21.05
C SER A 351 -9.00 -21.05 19.86
N ALA A 352 -9.29 -20.25 18.81
CA ALA A 352 -8.36 -20.05 17.70
C ALA A 352 -7.06 -19.35 18.17
N ALA A 353 -7.18 -18.41 19.11
CA ALA A 353 -6.04 -17.74 19.74
C ALA A 353 -5.18 -18.71 20.55
N THR A 354 -5.81 -19.64 21.28
CA THR A 354 -5.10 -20.72 21.99
C THR A 354 -4.32 -21.61 21.04
N ILE A 355 -4.94 -22.07 19.94
CA ILE A 355 -4.27 -22.91 18.95
C ILE A 355 -3.10 -22.15 18.31
N ALA A 356 -3.34 -20.93 17.81
CA ALA A 356 -2.31 -20.11 17.19
C ALA A 356 -1.18 -19.73 18.16
N GLY A 357 -1.48 -19.54 19.44
CA GLY A 357 -0.49 -19.22 20.48
C GLY A 357 0.40 -20.39 20.87
N LEU A 358 0.00 -21.63 20.57
CA LEU A 358 0.74 -22.86 20.86
C LEU A 358 1.45 -23.43 19.63
N ASP A 359 1.11 -22.96 18.43
CA ASP A 359 1.63 -23.46 17.17
C ASP A 359 2.92 -22.74 16.76
N ASP A 360 4.01 -23.48 16.61
CA ASP A 360 5.31 -22.99 16.14
C ASP A 360 5.55 -23.24 14.64
N GLY A 361 4.60 -23.91 13.96
CA GLY A 361 4.63 -24.29 12.56
C GLY A 361 3.83 -23.36 11.64
N PRO A 362 3.52 -23.81 10.41
CA PRO A 362 2.66 -23.08 9.48
C PRO A 362 1.19 -23.20 9.91
N LEU A 363 0.47 -22.08 9.83
CA LEU A 363 -0.95 -22.00 10.15
C LEU A 363 -1.73 -21.32 9.02
N LEU A 364 -2.82 -21.94 8.59
CA LEU A 364 -3.82 -21.36 7.71
C LEU A 364 -5.05 -20.99 8.52
N TRP A 365 -5.46 -19.72 8.49
CA TRP A 365 -6.72 -19.28 9.08
C TRP A 365 -7.70 -18.83 7.99
N LEU A 366 -8.95 -19.27 8.10
CA LEU A 366 -10.03 -18.94 7.18
C LEU A 366 -11.23 -18.41 7.97
N GLN A 367 -11.73 -17.24 7.58
CA GLN A 367 -13.01 -16.72 8.08
C GLN A 367 -14.12 -17.04 7.08
N GLN A 368 -15.06 -17.88 7.48
CA GLN A 368 -16.23 -18.26 6.68
C GLN A 368 -17.52 -17.68 7.29
N PRO A 369 -18.64 -17.64 6.55
CA PRO A 369 -19.94 -17.25 7.10
C PRO A 369 -20.40 -18.11 8.30
N GLU A 370 -20.01 -19.38 8.32
CA GLU A 370 -20.38 -20.38 9.32
C GLU A 370 -19.44 -20.41 10.53
N GLY A 371 -18.36 -19.64 10.50
CA GLY A 371 -17.36 -19.56 11.55
C GLY A 371 -15.94 -19.59 11.01
N TRP A 372 -14.97 -19.52 11.92
CA TRP A 372 -13.55 -19.67 11.57
C TRP A 372 -13.16 -21.14 11.41
N LEU A 373 -12.13 -21.36 10.59
CA LEU A 373 -11.46 -22.63 10.37
C LEU A 373 -9.94 -22.38 10.41
N VAL A 374 -9.21 -23.23 11.12
CA VAL A 374 -7.76 -23.20 11.25
C VAL A 374 -7.20 -24.54 10.78
N ALA A 375 -6.21 -24.51 9.91
CA ALA A 375 -5.42 -25.67 9.52
C ALA A 375 -4.01 -25.51 10.08
N THR A 376 -3.53 -26.55 10.72
CA THR A 376 -2.15 -26.63 11.22
C THR A 376 -1.49 -27.88 10.68
N LYS A 377 -0.16 -27.94 10.73
CA LYS A 377 0.56 -29.18 10.43
C LYS A 377 0.22 -30.22 11.50
N GLN A 378 0.19 -31.51 11.15
CA GLN A 378 -0.03 -32.56 12.14
C GLN A 378 1.01 -32.46 13.28
N ASP A 379 0.55 -32.64 14.53
CA ASP A 379 1.33 -32.56 15.76
C ASP A 379 2.00 -31.19 16.04
N HIS A 380 1.64 -30.15 15.28
CA HIS A 380 2.04 -28.76 15.51
C HIS A 380 0.78 -27.89 15.48
N PRO A 381 0.20 -27.51 16.64
CA PRO A 381 0.59 -27.93 17.99
C PRO A 381 0.10 -29.35 18.31
N ALA A 382 0.76 -30.02 19.25
CA ALA A 382 0.31 -31.32 19.74
C ALA A 382 -1.10 -31.18 20.38
N VAL A 383 -2.01 -32.08 19.99
CA VAL A 383 -3.42 -32.04 20.43
C VAL A 383 -3.53 -32.06 21.96
N SER A 384 -2.64 -32.77 22.66
CA SER A 384 -2.63 -32.81 24.13
C SER A 384 -2.33 -31.45 24.76
N VAL A 385 -1.45 -30.64 24.17
CA VAL A 385 -1.11 -29.30 24.68
C VAL A 385 -2.28 -28.35 24.49
N VAL A 386 -2.99 -28.46 23.37
CA VAL A 386 -4.23 -27.71 23.13
C VAL A 386 -5.32 -28.14 24.11
N ASP A 387 -5.44 -29.45 24.37
CA ASP A 387 -6.42 -30.04 25.30
C ASP A 387 -6.22 -29.51 26.73
N ASP A 388 -4.98 -29.50 27.21
CA ASP A 388 -4.62 -28.93 28.53
C ASP A 388 -5.03 -27.46 28.62
N ALA A 389 -4.67 -26.65 27.61
CA ALA A 389 -4.96 -25.22 27.58
C ALA A 389 -6.46 -24.89 27.48
N LEU A 390 -7.24 -25.70 26.77
CA LEU A 390 -8.70 -25.55 26.68
C LEU A 390 -9.39 -26.05 27.96
N THR A 391 -8.84 -27.07 28.62
CA THR A 391 -9.35 -27.56 29.91
C THR A 391 -9.19 -26.51 31.00
N GLU A 392 -8.07 -25.78 31.03
CA GLU A 392 -7.87 -24.62 31.92
C GLU A 392 -8.90 -23.50 31.68
N GLN A 393 -9.41 -23.38 30.46
CA GLN A 393 -10.49 -22.46 30.10
C GLN A 393 -11.90 -23.02 30.39
N GLY A 394 -12.00 -24.21 30.97
CA GLY A 394 -13.26 -24.85 31.38
C GLY A 394 -13.97 -25.61 30.27
N PHE A 395 -13.28 -25.95 29.19
CA PHE A 395 -13.80 -26.87 28.17
C PHE A 395 -13.53 -28.33 28.54
N ILE A 396 -14.39 -29.23 28.06
CA ILE A 396 -14.29 -30.66 28.22
C ILE A 396 -14.22 -31.29 26.83
N ARG A 397 -13.20 -32.12 26.61
CA ARG A 397 -13.03 -32.89 25.37
C ARG A 397 -13.98 -34.08 25.32
N SER A 398 -14.52 -34.36 24.15
CA SER A 398 -15.36 -35.54 23.89
C SER A 398 -15.19 -35.99 22.45
N ASP A 399 -15.32 -37.29 22.21
CA ASP A 399 -15.35 -37.84 20.86
C ASP A 399 -16.77 -37.78 20.31
N LEU A 400 -16.91 -37.21 19.12
CA LEU A 400 -18.15 -37.16 18.36
C LEU A 400 -18.01 -38.13 17.17
N PRO A 401 -18.53 -39.37 17.30
CA PRO A 401 -18.55 -40.29 16.18
C PRO A 401 -19.49 -39.75 15.10
N SER A 402 -19.03 -39.79 13.86
CA SER A 402 -19.82 -39.49 12.66
C SER A 402 -19.55 -40.56 11.61
N ASP A 403 -20.51 -40.77 10.71
CA ASP A 403 -20.42 -41.79 9.67
C ASP A 403 -19.25 -41.54 8.69
N ASP A 404 -18.82 -40.28 8.54
CA ASP A 404 -17.78 -39.87 7.59
C ASP A 404 -16.37 -39.69 8.21
N GLU A 405 -16.29 -39.12 9.41
CA GLU A 405 -15.01 -38.82 10.09
C GLU A 405 -15.20 -38.75 11.61
N SER A 406 -14.27 -39.33 12.38
CA SER A 406 -14.30 -39.17 13.84
C SER A 406 -13.81 -37.77 14.21
N LEU A 407 -14.62 -37.03 14.96
CA LEU A 407 -14.32 -35.68 15.39
C LEU A 407 -14.06 -35.65 16.89
N GLN A 408 -13.14 -34.79 17.31
CA GLN A 408 -12.96 -34.45 18.72
C GLN A 408 -13.53 -33.06 18.96
N VAL A 409 -14.29 -32.87 20.03
CA VAL A 409 -14.96 -31.60 20.33
C VAL A 409 -14.68 -31.14 21.75
N TRP A 410 -14.42 -29.85 21.91
CA TRP A 410 -14.26 -29.19 23.20
C TRP A 410 -15.50 -28.36 23.48
N THR A 411 -16.23 -28.71 24.54
CA THR A 411 -17.51 -28.06 24.88
C THR A 411 -17.51 -27.58 26.33
N ARG A 412 -18.28 -26.54 26.62
CA ARG A 412 -18.52 -26.06 27.98
C ARG A 412 -20.01 -25.81 28.19
N LEU A 413 -20.49 -25.97 29.43
CA LEU A 413 -21.88 -25.66 29.75
C LEU A 413 -22.05 -24.16 30.00
N ALA A 414 -22.94 -23.52 29.24
CA ALA A 414 -23.31 -22.12 29.42
C ALA A 414 -24.78 -21.99 29.81
N ARG A 415 -25.11 -20.97 30.60
CA ARG A 415 -26.50 -20.66 30.96
C ARG A 415 -27.08 -19.69 29.94
N GLN A 416 -28.16 -20.10 29.27
CA GLN A 416 -28.87 -19.23 28.33
C GLN A 416 -29.93 -18.42 29.09
N GLN A 417 -29.79 -17.09 29.10
CA GLN A 417 -30.82 -16.19 29.64
C GLN A 417 -31.91 -15.95 28.58
N SER A 418 -32.89 -16.86 28.52
CA SER A 418 -34.17 -16.61 27.86
C SER A 418 -35.17 -16.09 28.91
N SER A 419 -36.01 -15.13 28.55
CA SER A 419 -36.87 -14.33 29.46
C SER A 419 -37.92 -15.13 30.27
N SER A 420 -37.91 -16.46 30.22
CA SER A 420 -38.83 -17.30 31.02
C SER A 420 -38.27 -18.65 31.52
N LYS A 421 -37.05 -19.09 31.15
CA LYS A 421 -36.46 -20.36 31.62
C LYS A 421 -34.93 -20.30 31.69
N ASN A 422 -34.35 -20.72 32.81
CA ASN A 422 -32.92 -20.99 32.94
C ASN A 422 -32.60 -22.33 32.27
N LEU A 423 -32.14 -22.30 31.02
CA LEU A 423 -31.69 -23.50 30.29
C LEU A 423 -30.16 -23.56 30.33
N LEU A 424 -29.62 -24.77 30.54
CA LEU A 424 -28.21 -25.08 30.35
C LEU A 424 -28.05 -25.59 28.92
N GLU A 425 -27.14 -24.97 28.15
CA GLU A 425 -26.83 -25.36 26.78
C GLU A 425 -25.33 -25.67 26.69
N ALA A 426 -24.98 -26.73 25.97
CA ALA A 426 -23.59 -27.04 25.66
C ALA A 426 -23.11 -26.10 24.56
N GLN A 427 -22.14 -25.25 24.87
CA GLN A 427 -21.50 -24.37 23.92
C GLN A 427 -20.25 -25.05 23.37
N LEU A 428 -20.18 -25.22 22.05
CA LEU A 428 -18.98 -25.66 21.36
C LEU A 428 -17.91 -24.55 21.40
N GLY A 429 -16.69 -24.89 21.82
CA GLY A 429 -15.52 -24.03 21.72
C GLY A 429 -14.77 -24.25 20.42
N VAL A 430 -14.41 -25.51 20.16
CA VAL A 430 -13.73 -25.94 18.94
C VAL A 430 -13.99 -27.41 18.66
N ALA A 431 -13.97 -27.77 17.39
CA ALA A 431 -13.96 -29.15 16.91
C ALA A 431 -12.67 -29.41 16.11
N LEU A 432 -12.12 -30.61 16.22
CA LEU A 432 -10.93 -31.08 15.52
C LEU A 432 -11.28 -32.25 14.61
N ALA A 433 -10.79 -32.18 13.37
CA ALA A 433 -10.69 -33.31 12.46
C ALA A 433 -9.22 -33.55 12.12
N GLU A 434 -8.71 -34.75 12.43
CA GLU A 434 -7.32 -35.13 12.16
C GLU A 434 -7.21 -35.79 10.78
N GLU A 435 -6.22 -35.37 10.00
CA GLU A 435 -5.85 -35.95 8.70
C GLU A 435 -4.36 -36.33 8.73
N PRO A 436 -3.88 -37.20 7.81
CA PRO A 436 -2.53 -37.77 7.90
C PRO A 436 -1.34 -36.80 7.90
N ASP A 437 -1.54 -35.55 7.48
CA ASP A 437 -0.48 -34.53 7.43
C ASP A 437 -0.88 -33.21 8.09
N GLN A 438 -2.13 -33.07 8.54
CA GLN A 438 -2.71 -31.79 8.95
C GLN A 438 -3.85 -31.98 9.96
N ALA A 439 -4.02 -30.98 10.82
CA ALA A 439 -5.10 -30.90 11.79
C ALA A 439 -6.04 -29.74 11.43
N TRP A 440 -7.33 -30.01 11.35
CA TRP A 440 -8.36 -29.01 11.05
C TRP A 440 -9.18 -28.69 12.29
N TRP A 441 -9.09 -27.44 12.73
CA TRP A 441 -9.79 -26.91 13.88
C TRP A 441 -10.89 -25.96 13.43
N GLY A 442 -12.14 -26.16 13.83
CA GLY A 442 -13.22 -25.25 13.46
C GLY A 442 -14.06 -24.80 14.64
N GLN A 443 -14.54 -23.55 14.54
CA GLN A 443 -15.48 -22.97 15.50
C GLN A 443 -16.80 -23.74 15.54
N THR A 444 -17.23 -24.21 14.36
CA THR A 444 -18.49 -24.91 14.17
C THR A 444 -18.26 -26.16 13.32
N LEU A 445 -19.12 -27.16 13.52
CA LEU A 445 -19.10 -28.36 12.69
C LEU A 445 -19.39 -28.03 11.22
N ALA A 446 -20.22 -27.02 10.96
CA ALA A 446 -20.51 -26.55 9.60
C ALA A 446 -19.27 -25.97 8.91
N ALA A 447 -18.49 -25.13 9.61
CA ALA A 447 -17.25 -24.58 9.08
C ALA A 447 -16.22 -25.68 8.75
N LEU A 448 -16.12 -26.73 9.58
CA LEU A 448 -15.30 -27.91 9.31
C LEU A 448 -15.76 -28.69 8.08
N GLN A 449 -17.06 -28.89 7.90
CA GLN A 449 -17.60 -29.63 6.76
C GLN A 449 -17.35 -28.89 5.44
N GLN A 450 -17.42 -27.55 5.45
CA GLN A 450 -17.18 -26.74 4.26
C GLN A 450 -15.76 -26.82 3.72
N ARG A 451 -14.78 -27.27 4.53
CA ARG A 451 -13.39 -27.46 4.10
C ARG A 451 -13.29 -28.38 2.88
N LYS A 452 -14.22 -29.32 2.71
CA LYS A 452 -14.28 -30.24 1.56
C LYS A 452 -14.66 -29.53 0.24
N GLN A 453 -15.14 -28.28 0.30
CA GLN A 453 -15.57 -27.50 -0.87
C GLN A 453 -14.41 -26.69 -1.49
N GLY A 454 -13.40 -27.35 -2.05
CA GLY A 454 -12.18 -26.69 -2.57
C GLY A 454 -12.43 -25.61 -3.66
N LYS A 455 -13.48 -25.77 -4.47
CA LYS A 455 -13.84 -24.77 -5.51
C LYS A 455 -14.25 -23.41 -4.92
N ALA A 456 -14.82 -23.41 -3.71
CA ALA A 456 -15.31 -22.19 -3.07
C ALA A 456 -14.18 -21.26 -2.63
N LEU A 457 -12.99 -21.81 -2.32
CA LEU A 457 -11.83 -21.04 -1.85
C LEU A 457 -11.02 -20.42 -3.00
N GLN A 458 -11.23 -20.89 -4.24
CA GLN A 458 -10.48 -20.47 -5.43
C GLN A 458 -10.36 -18.96 -5.63
N PRO A 459 -11.39 -18.12 -5.37
CA PRO A 459 -11.22 -16.66 -5.47
C PRO A 459 -10.14 -16.10 -4.54
N ARG A 460 -10.00 -16.64 -3.32
CA ARG A 460 -8.98 -16.21 -2.35
C ARG A 460 -7.59 -16.73 -2.74
N LEU A 461 -7.50 -17.98 -3.17
CA LEU A 461 -6.24 -18.55 -3.66
C LEU A 461 -5.73 -17.80 -4.90
N ARG A 462 -6.60 -17.35 -5.81
CA ARG A 462 -6.20 -16.49 -6.93
C ARG A 462 -5.67 -15.14 -6.48
N GLN A 463 -6.26 -14.52 -5.47
CA GLN A 463 -5.75 -13.26 -4.91
C GLN A 463 -4.37 -13.46 -4.27
N LEU A 464 -4.18 -14.57 -3.56
CA LEU A 464 -2.91 -14.97 -2.97
C LEU A 464 -1.84 -15.19 -4.05
N ASN A 465 -2.15 -15.97 -5.09
CA ASN A 465 -1.22 -16.24 -6.19
C ASN A 465 -0.85 -14.96 -6.96
N ASN A 466 -1.81 -14.04 -7.12
CA ASN A 466 -1.59 -12.74 -7.73
C ASN A 466 -0.72 -11.79 -6.89
N LEU A 467 -0.62 -12.02 -5.57
CA LEU A 467 0.26 -11.28 -4.66
C LEU A 467 1.70 -11.83 -4.70
N ASN A 468 1.87 -13.14 -4.89
CA ASN A 468 3.15 -13.85 -4.80
C ASN A 468 3.92 -13.97 -6.14
N ARG A 469 3.67 -13.07 -7.11
CA ARG A 469 4.05 -13.20 -8.55
C ARG A 469 5.53 -13.53 -8.88
N ASP A 470 6.46 -13.47 -7.92
CA ASP A 470 7.90 -13.66 -8.12
C ASP A 470 8.44 -15.03 -7.64
N ASP A 471 7.60 -16.07 -7.63
CA ASP A 471 7.92 -17.44 -7.14
C ASP A 471 8.40 -17.53 -5.68
N ARG A 472 8.38 -16.41 -4.94
CA ARG A 472 8.87 -16.34 -3.56
C ARG A 472 7.80 -15.73 -2.63
N PRO A 473 6.96 -16.58 -2.01
CA PRO A 473 6.00 -16.14 -1.01
C PRO A 473 6.73 -15.57 0.23
N LEU A 474 6.22 -14.47 0.78
CA LEU A 474 6.66 -13.97 2.09
C LEU A 474 5.96 -14.75 3.20
N THR A 475 6.53 -14.75 4.40
CA THR A 475 6.11 -15.66 5.48
C THR A 475 4.78 -15.34 6.13
N GLN A 476 4.35 -14.09 6.10
CA GLN A 476 3.07 -13.67 6.67
C GLN A 476 2.20 -13.11 5.55
N GLN A 477 1.05 -13.74 5.27
CA GLN A 477 0.17 -13.34 4.18
C GLN A 477 -1.28 -13.22 4.65
N LEU A 478 -1.98 -12.20 4.16
CA LEU A 478 -3.36 -11.91 4.48
C LEU A 478 -4.11 -11.55 3.20
N VAL A 479 -5.27 -12.16 3.01
CA VAL A 479 -6.17 -11.92 1.89
C VAL A 479 -7.57 -11.68 2.41
N LEU A 480 -8.15 -10.55 2.01
CA LEU A 480 -9.45 -10.08 2.44
C LEU A 480 -10.36 -9.88 1.23
N GLY A 481 -11.60 -10.36 1.35
CA GLY A 481 -12.67 -10.07 0.40
C GLY A 481 -13.19 -8.65 0.50
N ALA A 482 -14.14 -8.31 -0.37
CA ALA A 482 -14.69 -6.96 -0.47
C ALA A 482 -15.22 -6.44 0.88
N SER A 483 -16.00 -7.25 1.61
CA SER A 483 -16.55 -6.86 2.92
C SER A 483 -15.45 -6.60 3.95
N SER A 484 -14.61 -7.60 4.21
CA SER A 484 -13.54 -7.51 5.21
C SER A 484 -12.50 -6.45 4.85
N GLY A 485 -12.12 -6.34 3.57
CA GLY A 485 -11.18 -5.33 3.08
C GLY A 485 -11.71 -3.91 3.27
N ARG A 486 -13.00 -3.66 3.00
CA ARG A 486 -13.64 -2.36 3.25
C ARG A 486 -13.61 -2.00 4.72
N VAL A 487 -13.97 -2.92 5.62
CA VAL A 487 -13.95 -2.70 7.07
C VAL A 487 -12.54 -2.33 7.54
N GLN A 488 -11.52 -3.02 7.07
CA GLN A 488 -10.14 -2.70 7.46
C GLN A 488 -9.69 -1.33 6.92
N LEU A 489 -9.96 -1.03 5.66
CA LEU A 489 -9.58 0.25 5.06
C LEU A 489 -10.30 1.46 5.68
N GLN A 490 -11.52 1.30 6.19
CA GLN A 490 -12.25 2.39 6.88
C GLN A 490 -11.48 2.98 8.06
N HIS A 491 -10.66 2.16 8.74
CA HIS A 491 -9.89 2.58 9.91
C HIS A 491 -8.48 3.07 9.54
N TRP A 492 -8.05 2.87 8.29
CA TRP A 492 -6.70 3.21 7.86
C TRP A 492 -6.61 4.67 7.41
N ARG A 493 -5.78 5.47 8.11
CA ARG A 493 -5.69 6.93 7.89
C ARG A 493 -5.34 7.35 6.45
N PRO A 494 -4.38 6.72 5.76
CA PRO A 494 -4.11 7.04 4.36
C PRO A 494 -5.34 6.87 3.46
N TRP A 495 -6.16 5.85 3.72
CA TRP A 495 -7.39 5.62 2.96
C TRP A 495 -8.49 6.64 3.26
N THR A 496 -8.62 7.10 4.51
CA THR A 496 -9.57 8.16 4.84
C THR A 496 -9.17 9.48 4.17
N LEU A 497 -7.88 9.81 4.12
CA LEU A 497 -7.36 10.96 3.37
C LEU A 497 -7.61 10.83 1.87
N MET A 498 -7.42 9.66 1.27
CA MET A 498 -7.75 9.47 -0.15
C MET A 498 -9.24 9.65 -0.44
N GLN A 499 -10.12 9.24 0.47
CA GLN A 499 -11.56 9.47 0.31
C GLN A 499 -11.94 10.95 0.39
N THR A 500 -11.26 11.74 1.23
CA THR A 500 -11.49 13.20 1.25
C THR A 500 -11.02 13.86 -0.04
N LEU A 501 -9.88 13.42 -0.59
CA LEU A 501 -9.38 13.86 -1.90
C LEU A 501 -10.33 13.52 -3.04
N ALA A 502 -10.92 12.33 -3.02
CA ALA A 502 -11.88 11.89 -4.02
C ALA A 502 -13.24 12.63 -3.93
N GLY A 503 -13.49 13.41 -2.88
CA GLY A 503 -14.79 14.06 -2.66
C GLY A 503 -15.95 13.09 -2.41
N GLY A 504 -15.66 11.82 -2.09
CA GLY A 504 -16.66 10.76 -1.97
C GLY A 504 -16.09 9.43 -1.47
N SER A 505 -16.98 8.47 -1.18
CA SER A 505 -16.54 7.16 -0.69
C SER A 505 -15.97 6.29 -1.82
N LEU A 506 -14.72 5.85 -1.64
CA LEU A 506 -14.04 4.88 -2.51
C LEU A 506 -14.35 3.43 -2.12
N GLN A 507 -15.08 3.21 -1.02
CA GLN A 507 -15.41 1.88 -0.48
C GLN A 507 -16.09 0.95 -1.48
N PRO A 508 -17.09 1.38 -2.28
CA PRO A 508 -17.79 0.48 -3.19
C PRO A 508 -16.89 -0.12 -4.28
N SER A 509 -15.80 0.58 -4.63
CA SER A 509 -14.83 0.14 -5.63
C SER A 509 -13.92 -0.97 -5.11
N VAL A 510 -13.75 -1.11 -3.80
CA VAL A 510 -12.89 -2.15 -3.20
C VAL A 510 -13.54 -3.52 -3.34
N GLN A 511 -12.86 -4.44 -4.03
CA GLN A 511 -13.26 -5.84 -4.23
C GLN A 511 -12.44 -6.82 -3.39
N GLY A 512 -11.27 -6.39 -2.93
CA GLY A 512 -10.42 -7.17 -2.04
C GLY A 512 -9.13 -6.44 -1.72
N LEU A 513 -8.45 -6.94 -0.69
CA LEU A 513 -7.14 -6.46 -0.25
C LEU A 513 -6.28 -7.70 0.04
N ALA A 514 -5.08 -7.74 -0.49
CA ALA A 514 -4.08 -8.75 -0.19
C ALA A 514 -2.81 -8.07 0.31
N MET A 515 -2.15 -8.65 1.30
CA MET A 515 -0.91 -8.14 1.89
C MET A 515 -0.01 -9.31 2.26
N ALA A 516 1.29 -9.16 2.03
CA ALA A 516 2.30 -10.11 2.44
C ALA A 516 3.50 -9.33 3.01
N VAL A 517 4.09 -9.86 4.07
CA VAL A 517 5.26 -9.28 4.73
C VAL A 517 6.18 -10.39 5.23
N GLY A 518 7.49 -10.17 5.14
CA GLY A 518 8.51 -11.06 5.67
C GLY A 518 9.91 -10.44 5.53
N PRO A 519 10.94 -11.06 6.12
CA PRO A 519 12.32 -10.70 5.84
C PRO A 519 12.64 -10.91 4.35
N ASP A 520 13.63 -10.18 3.84
CA ASP A 520 14.21 -10.55 2.55
C ASP A 520 15.02 -11.84 2.71
N GLN A 521 15.08 -12.66 1.66
CA GLN A 521 15.63 -14.02 1.73
C GLN A 521 17.16 -14.07 1.89
N ASP A 522 17.83 -12.92 1.84
CA ASP A 522 19.25 -12.85 2.15
C ASP A 522 19.45 -12.97 3.66
N GLU A 523 20.27 -13.94 4.10
CA GLU A 523 20.57 -14.21 5.52
C GLU A 523 21.17 -13.00 6.27
N GLN A 524 21.62 -11.99 5.54
CA GLN A 524 22.15 -10.73 6.07
C GLN A 524 21.22 -9.53 5.78
N SER A 525 19.97 -9.77 5.37
CA SER A 525 19.05 -8.70 5.03
C SER A 525 18.70 -7.89 6.28
N SER A 526 18.85 -6.58 6.17
CA SER A 526 18.43 -5.62 7.18
C SER A 526 17.09 -4.99 6.81
N SER A 527 16.21 -5.73 6.11
CA SER A 527 14.96 -5.17 5.62
C SER A 527 13.80 -6.16 5.66
N LEU A 528 12.62 -5.64 6.00
CA LEU A 528 11.35 -6.34 5.83
C LEU A 528 10.72 -5.91 4.51
N ARG A 529 10.48 -6.87 3.62
CA ARG A 529 9.72 -6.63 2.39
C ARG A 529 8.23 -6.70 2.68
N MET A 530 7.49 -5.77 2.09
CA MET A 530 6.03 -5.78 2.09
C MET A 530 5.51 -5.72 0.66
N ARG A 531 4.51 -6.53 0.38
CA ARG A 531 3.72 -6.49 -0.86
C ARG A 531 2.27 -6.30 -0.49
N ALA A 532 1.58 -5.42 -1.18
CA ALA A 532 0.14 -5.27 -1.02
C ALA A 532 -0.53 -5.10 -2.38
N ARG A 533 -1.76 -5.59 -2.48
CA ARG A 533 -2.59 -5.46 -3.67
C ARG A 533 -4.00 -5.07 -3.27
N LEU A 534 -4.47 -3.96 -3.81
CA LEU A 534 -5.85 -3.51 -3.69
C LEU A 534 -6.58 -3.87 -4.99
N ASN A 535 -7.54 -4.79 -4.91
CA ASN A 535 -8.39 -5.13 -6.05
C ASN A 535 -9.55 -4.14 -6.15
N LEU A 536 -9.70 -3.53 -7.32
CA LEU A 536 -10.74 -2.52 -7.59
C LEU A 536 -11.70 -2.99 -8.69
N GLY A 537 -12.97 -2.57 -8.64
CA GLY A 537 -14.05 -3.06 -9.52
C GLY A 537 -14.83 -2.01 -10.30
#